data_AF-A0A522BRH9-F1
#
_entry.id   AF-A0A522BRH9-F1
#
_cell.length_a   1.000
_cell.length_b   1.000
_cell.length_c   1.000
_cell.angle_alpha   90.00
_cell.angle_beta   90.00
_cell.angle_gamma   90.00
#
_symmetry.space_group_name_H-M   'P 1'
#
loop_
_entity.id
_entity.type
_entity.pdbx_description
1 polymer ?
#
loop_
_entity_poly.entity_id
_entity_poly.type
_entity_poly.pdbx_seq_one_letter_code
_entity_poly.pdbx_strand_id
1 'polypeptide(L)'
;SNTGDYNYTVYDASNNPVGGGSGTWTAGQPIALNGFELNLSGVPKTNDTVTVAPTQFPNANNGNARALLNLRDEDIIGRVQTLSGTTPGLSASSAYAATMADIGVRVQSAQGSYEISQSVADNAQAQLSNEVGVNLDEEAARLIQYQQAYQAAAKILQVAQSVFDTLLNVAR
;
A
#
# COMPACT_ATOMS: atom_id res chain seq x y z
N SER A 1 -1.29 20.87 -55.64
CA SER A 1 -2.11 19.82 -55.00
C SER A 1 -1.20 19.03 -54.07
N ASN A 2 -1.66 18.66 -52.86
CA ASN A 2 -0.88 17.80 -51.94
C ASN A 2 -1.12 16.32 -52.27
N THR A 3 -1.00 15.99 -53.56
CA THR A 3 -1.12 14.66 -54.13
C THR A 3 0.01 14.49 -55.12
N GLY A 4 0.62 13.31 -55.16
CA GLY A 4 1.74 13.01 -56.04
C GLY A 4 1.80 11.53 -56.35
N ASP A 5 2.26 11.15 -57.54
CA ASP A 5 2.35 9.74 -57.90
C ASP A 5 3.61 9.10 -57.31
N TYR A 6 3.50 7.85 -56.91
CA TYR A 6 4.64 7.04 -56.46
C TYR A 6 4.73 5.77 -57.30
N ASN A 7 5.96 5.29 -57.43
CA ASN A 7 6.28 3.99 -58.01
C ASN A 7 7.10 3.20 -56.99
N TYR A 8 6.90 1.90 -56.92
CA TYR A 8 7.70 1.01 -56.09
C TYR A 8 8.14 -0.21 -56.89
N THR A 9 9.28 -0.76 -56.49
CA THR A 9 9.84 -1.99 -57.03
C THR A 9 10.17 -2.91 -55.85
N VAL A 10 9.84 -4.18 -56.00
CA VAL A 10 10.15 -5.24 -55.04
C VAL A 10 11.31 -6.03 -55.60
N TYR A 11 12.34 -6.22 -54.78
CA TYR A 11 13.52 -6.99 -55.14
C TYR A 11 13.53 -8.32 -54.37
N ASP A 12 14.04 -9.38 -55.00
CA ASP A 12 14.36 -10.63 -54.30
C ASP A 12 15.65 -10.49 -53.47
N ALA A 13 16.02 -11.57 -52.79
CA ALA A 13 17.25 -11.64 -51.99
C ALA A 13 18.55 -11.49 -52.81
N SER A 14 18.49 -11.67 -54.15
CA SER A 14 19.61 -11.47 -55.07
C SER A 14 19.59 -10.09 -55.74
N ASN A 15 18.73 -9.18 -55.25
CA ASN A 15 18.58 -7.81 -55.75
C ASN A 15 18.04 -7.72 -57.19
N ASN A 16 17.33 -8.75 -57.66
CA ASN A 16 16.60 -8.71 -58.93
C ASN A 16 15.18 -8.19 -58.70
N PRO A 17 14.64 -7.34 -59.60
CA PRO A 17 13.25 -6.91 -59.50
C PRO A 17 12.31 -8.10 -59.73
N VAL A 18 11.48 -8.41 -58.74
CA VAL A 18 10.48 -9.49 -58.79
C VAL A 18 9.05 -8.98 -58.82
N GLY A 19 8.86 -7.66 -58.71
CA GLY A 19 7.55 -7.03 -58.81
C GLY A 19 7.64 -5.53 -58.65
N GLY A 20 6.50 -4.87 -58.71
CA GLY A 20 6.38 -3.43 -58.53
C GLY A 20 4.97 -2.95 -58.83
N GLY A 21 4.75 -1.67 -58.61
CA GLY A 21 3.48 -1.02 -58.90
C GLY A 21 3.59 0.48 -58.77
N SER A 22 2.48 1.14 -59.05
CA SER A 22 2.35 2.59 -58.91
C SER A 22 1.04 2.93 -58.23
N GLY A 23 0.96 4.15 -57.69
CA GLY A 23 -0.25 4.67 -57.10
C GLY A 23 -0.14 6.17 -56.86
N THR A 24 -1.20 6.76 -56.32
CA THR A 24 -1.22 8.18 -55.98
C THR A 24 -1.11 8.33 -54.48
N TRP A 25 -0.07 9.03 -54.04
CA TRP A 25 0.08 9.48 -52.66
C TRP A 25 -0.93 10.60 -52.37
N THR A 26 -1.55 10.49 -51.21
CA THR A 26 -2.44 11.51 -50.64
C THR A 26 -2.00 11.76 -49.20
N ALA A 27 -1.91 13.03 -48.81
CA ALA A 27 -1.50 13.40 -47.45
C ALA A 27 -2.35 12.70 -46.37
N GLY A 28 -1.67 12.08 -45.40
CA GLY A 28 -2.31 11.38 -44.28
C GLY A 28 -2.90 10.01 -44.60
N GLN A 29 -2.83 9.55 -45.86
CA GLN A 29 -3.20 8.19 -46.24
C GLN A 29 -1.93 7.32 -46.33
N PRO A 30 -1.86 6.19 -45.60
CA PRO A 30 -0.74 5.26 -45.70
C PRO A 30 -0.60 4.68 -47.11
N ILE A 31 0.64 4.50 -47.57
CA ILE A 31 0.93 3.75 -48.78
C ILE A 31 1.07 2.26 -48.41
N ALA A 32 0.06 1.45 -48.73
CA ALA A 32 0.08 0.01 -48.46
C ALA A 32 0.78 -0.75 -49.59
N LEU A 33 1.87 -1.46 -49.28
CA LEU A 33 2.71 -2.20 -50.22
C LEU A 33 2.97 -3.59 -49.66
N ASN A 34 2.58 -4.64 -50.39
CA ASN A 34 2.99 -6.03 -50.10
C ASN A 34 2.96 -6.44 -48.61
N GLY A 35 1.89 -6.08 -47.88
CA GLY A 35 1.70 -6.44 -46.47
C GLY A 35 2.33 -5.50 -45.43
N PHE A 36 2.98 -4.41 -45.85
CA PHE A 36 3.41 -3.33 -44.96
C PHE A 36 2.79 -1.98 -45.36
N GLU A 37 2.73 -1.05 -44.42
CA GLU A 37 2.24 0.31 -44.64
C GLU A 37 3.36 1.33 -44.41
N LEU A 38 3.49 2.27 -45.34
CA LEU A 38 4.41 3.39 -45.23
C LEU A 38 3.62 4.66 -44.93
N ASN A 39 3.83 5.21 -43.74
CA ASN A 39 3.30 6.52 -43.36
C ASN A 39 4.38 7.58 -43.52
N LEU A 40 4.21 8.49 -44.48
CA LEU A 40 5.14 9.58 -44.75
C LEU A 40 4.67 10.86 -44.04
N SER A 41 5.52 11.41 -43.17
CA SER A 41 5.30 12.73 -42.59
C SER A 41 5.83 13.81 -43.55
N GLY A 42 4.94 14.58 -44.16
CA GLY A 42 5.28 15.67 -45.08
C GLY A 42 4.83 15.42 -46.52
N VAL A 43 5.15 16.36 -47.42
CA VAL A 43 4.85 16.26 -48.86
C VAL A 43 6.11 15.78 -49.60
N PRO A 44 6.11 14.58 -50.20
CA PRO A 44 7.23 14.10 -51.01
C PRO A 44 7.43 15.00 -52.23
N LYS A 45 8.67 15.25 -52.61
CA LYS A 45 9.02 15.97 -53.85
C LYS A 45 9.30 14.96 -54.97
N THR A 46 9.17 15.43 -56.21
CA THR A 46 9.56 14.63 -57.39
C THR A 46 11.02 14.17 -57.24
N ASN A 47 11.25 12.88 -57.46
CA ASN A 47 12.54 12.17 -57.29
C ASN A 47 12.98 11.85 -55.85
N ASP A 48 12.13 12.09 -54.84
CA ASP A 48 12.38 11.53 -53.51
C ASP A 48 12.31 9.99 -53.57
N THR A 49 13.32 9.33 -53.04
CA THR A 49 13.41 7.86 -53.00
C THR A 49 13.45 7.40 -51.55
N VAL A 50 12.59 6.44 -51.21
CA VAL A 50 12.60 5.75 -49.92
C VAL A 50 12.92 4.29 -50.18
N THR A 51 13.98 3.79 -49.56
CA THR A 51 14.40 2.39 -49.68
C THR A 51 14.15 1.67 -48.35
N VAL A 52 13.31 0.65 -48.39
CA VAL A 52 13.14 -0.29 -47.28
C VAL A 52 13.98 -1.52 -47.58
N ALA A 53 14.94 -1.82 -46.71
CA ALA A 53 15.85 -2.96 -46.86
C ALA A 53 15.83 -3.83 -45.59
N PRO A 54 16.18 -5.13 -45.69
CA PRO A 54 16.37 -5.97 -44.52
C PRO A 54 17.37 -5.38 -43.53
N THR A 55 17.18 -5.65 -42.23
CA THR A 55 18.15 -5.23 -41.21
C THR A 55 19.50 -5.91 -41.45
N GLN A 56 20.54 -5.12 -41.73
CA GLN A 56 21.88 -5.62 -42.10
C GLN A 56 22.55 -6.44 -40.98
N PHE A 57 22.28 -6.11 -39.72
CA PHE A 57 22.84 -6.78 -38.54
C PHE A 57 21.71 -7.16 -37.56
N PRO A 58 20.93 -8.21 -37.86
CA PRO A 58 19.79 -8.60 -37.02
C PRO A 58 20.23 -8.94 -35.59
N ASN A 59 21.44 -9.48 -35.41
CA ASN A 59 22.00 -9.87 -34.11
C ASN A 59 22.35 -8.67 -33.22
N ALA A 60 22.56 -7.49 -33.80
CA ALA A 60 22.82 -6.24 -33.08
C ALA A 60 21.54 -5.40 -32.91
N ASN A 61 20.39 -5.89 -33.40
CA ASN A 61 19.12 -5.20 -33.29
C ASN A 61 18.49 -5.44 -31.91
N ASN A 62 18.34 -4.36 -31.13
CA ASN A 62 17.75 -4.39 -29.79
C ASN A 62 16.23 -4.13 -29.78
N GLY A 63 15.52 -4.37 -30.89
CA GLY A 63 14.09 -4.12 -31.03
C GLY A 63 13.25 -4.80 -29.94
N ASN A 64 13.53 -6.08 -29.65
CA ASN A 64 12.85 -6.82 -28.58
C ASN A 64 13.14 -6.24 -27.18
N ALA A 65 14.39 -5.83 -26.93
CA ALA A 65 14.76 -5.20 -25.67
C ALA A 65 14.05 -3.84 -25.50
N ARG A 66 13.93 -3.06 -26.58
CA ARG A 66 13.15 -1.82 -26.59
C ARG A 66 11.66 -2.07 -26.38
N ALA A 67 11.09 -3.11 -27.02
CA ALA A 67 9.70 -3.49 -26.80
C ALA A 67 9.43 -3.88 -25.34
N LEU A 68 10.37 -4.59 -24.71
CA LEU A 68 10.27 -4.93 -23.29
C LEU A 68 10.41 -3.68 -22.39
N LEU A 69 11.29 -2.74 -22.74
CA LEU A 69 11.39 -1.46 -22.04
C LEU A 69 10.11 -0.63 -22.17
N ASN A 70 9.49 -0.61 -23.35
CA ASN A 70 8.21 0.07 -23.55
C ASN A 70 7.10 -0.60 -22.74
N LEU A 71 7.09 -1.93 -22.63
CA LEU A 71 6.10 -2.65 -21.83
C LEU A 71 6.13 -2.27 -20.34
N ARG A 72 7.28 -1.84 -19.81
CA ARG A 72 7.39 -1.31 -18.44
C ARG A 72 6.52 -0.08 -18.23
N ASP A 73 6.44 0.77 -19.25
CA ASP A 73 5.75 2.06 -19.21
C ASP A 73 4.28 1.94 -19.66
N GLU A 74 3.87 0.77 -20.17
CA GLU A 74 2.49 0.47 -20.55
C GLU A 74 1.60 0.16 -19.34
N ASP A 75 0.35 0.63 -19.42
CA ASP A 75 -0.68 0.43 -18.41
C ASP A 75 -1.30 -0.97 -18.51
N ILE A 76 -0.58 -1.97 -18.02
CA ILE A 76 -0.96 -3.40 -18.10
C ILE A 76 -1.69 -3.91 -16.86
N ILE A 77 -1.49 -3.31 -15.68
CA ILE A 77 -2.07 -3.80 -14.43
C ILE A 77 -3.49 -3.28 -14.28
N GLY A 78 -4.47 -4.18 -14.09
CA GLY A 78 -5.86 -3.79 -13.88
C GLY A 78 -6.56 -3.24 -15.13
N ARG A 79 -5.92 -3.29 -16.31
CA ARG A 79 -6.55 -2.92 -17.57
C ARG A 79 -7.63 -3.93 -17.91
N VAL A 80 -8.85 -3.45 -18.11
CA VAL A 80 -10.00 -4.28 -18.49
C VAL A 80 -10.51 -3.79 -19.84
N GLN A 81 -10.46 -4.65 -20.85
CA GLN A 81 -11.06 -4.37 -22.14
C GLN A 81 -12.45 -4.98 -22.21
N THR A 82 -13.45 -4.15 -22.46
CA THR A 82 -14.85 -4.54 -22.60
C THR A 82 -15.36 -4.18 -24.00
N LEU A 83 -16.51 -4.72 -24.38
CA LEU A 83 -17.18 -4.38 -25.64
C LEU A 83 -17.53 -2.88 -25.74
N SER A 84 -17.65 -2.18 -24.60
CA SER A 84 -18.02 -0.77 -24.52
C SER A 84 -16.81 0.17 -24.37
N GLY A 85 -15.58 -0.36 -24.31
CA GLY A 85 -14.36 0.43 -24.15
C GLY A 85 -13.33 -0.22 -23.22
N THR A 86 -12.20 0.45 -23.06
CA THR A 86 -11.07 -0.02 -22.24
C THR A 86 -10.94 0.82 -20.99
N THR A 87 -11.04 0.20 -19.82
CA THR A 87 -10.68 0.84 -18.56
C THR A 87 -9.15 0.96 -18.48
N PRO A 88 -8.60 2.17 -18.31
CA PRO A 88 -7.16 2.36 -18.22
C PRO A 88 -6.61 1.60 -17.02
N GLY A 89 -5.50 0.91 -17.24
CA GLY A 89 -4.76 0.23 -16.18
C GLY A 89 -3.74 1.15 -15.52
N LEU A 90 -2.79 0.54 -14.84
CA LEU A 90 -1.63 1.17 -14.25
C LEU A 90 -0.36 0.51 -14.80
N SER A 91 0.68 1.30 -15.03
CA SER A 91 2.02 0.77 -15.23
C SER A 91 2.49 -0.04 -14.02
N ALA A 92 3.42 -0.97 -14.22
CA ALA A 92 3.90 -1.82 -13.14
C ALA A 92 4.51 -1.00 -11.98
N SER A 93 5.19 0.10 -12.29
CA SER A 93 5.81 0.99 -11.29
C SER A 93 4.76 1.78 -10.49
N SER A 94 3.71 2.27 -11.14
CA SER A 94 2.63 3.00 -10.47
C SER A 94 1.77 2.09 -9.60
N ALA A 95 1.45 0.88 -10.07
CA ALA A 95 0.76 -0.14 -9.28
C ALA A 95 1.54 -0.55 -8.03
N TYR A 96 2.86 -0.70 -8.16
CA TYR A 96 3.74 -0.97 -7.02
C TYR A 96 3.74 0.18 -6.01
N ALA A 97 3.90 1.43 -6.47
CA ALA A 97 3.88 2.60 -5.61
C ALA A 97 2.54 2.77 -4.87
N ALA A 98 1.41 2.54 -5.56
CA ALA A 98 0.08 2.58 -4.96
C ALA A 98 -0.08 1.49 -3.89
N THR A 99 0.40 0.28 -4.14
CA THR A 99 0.36 -0.83 -3.17
C THR A 99 1.19 -0.50 -1.93
N MET A 100 2.39 0.05 -2.11
CA MET A 100 3.24 0.47 -1.00
C MET A 100 2.62 1.59 -0.17
N ALA A 101 1.94 2.54 -0.82
CA ALA A 101 1.19 3.60 -0.14
C ALA A 101 0.03 3.02 0.69
N ASP A 102 -0.75 2.09 0.14
CA ASP A 102 -1.84 1.41 0.86
C ASP A 102 -1.32 0.67 2.10
N ILE A 103 -0.22 -0.08 1.97
CA ILE A 103 0.44 -0.73 3.10
C ILE A 103 0.86 0.31 4.14
N GLY A 104 1.47 1.41 3.73
CA GLY A 104 1.88 2.49 4.63
C GLY A 104 0.71 3.07 5.43
N VAL A 105 -0.43 3.32 4.76
CA VAL A 105 -1.65 3.81 5.41
C VAL A 105 -2.20 2.78 6.41
N ARG A 106 -2.23 1.49 6.05
CA ARG A 106 -2.68 0.42 6.94
C ARG A 106 -1.79 0.28 8.18
N VAL A 107 -0.46 0.36 8.00
CA VAL A 107 0.50 0.32 9.11
C VAL A 107 0.28 1.51 10.04
N GLN A 108 0.16 2.72 9.50
CA GLN A 108 -0.10 3.92 10.31
C GLN A 108 -1.42 3.80 11.11
N SER A 109 -2.48 3.30 10.47
CA SER A 109 -3.76 3.06 11.14
C SER A 109 -3.63 2.00 12.25
N ALA A 110 -2.93 0.90 11.99
CA ALA A 110 -2.74 -0.18 12.95
C ALA A 110 -1.91 0.30 14.16
N GLN A 111 -0.88 1.11 13.94
CA GLN A 111 -0.09 1.73 15.00
C GLN A 111 -0.95 2.64 15.89
N GLY A 112 -1.79 3.50 15.29
CA GLY A 112 -2.71 4.34 16.04
C GLY A 112 -3.72 3.52 16.86
N SER A 113 -4.28 2.45 16.28
CA SER A 113 -5.16 1.54 17.04
C SER A 113 -4.43 0.85 18.19
N TYR A 114 -3.18 0.41 17.98
CA TYR A 114 -2.35 -0.17 19.02
C TYR A 114 -2.12 0.79 20.19
N GLU A 115 -1.75 2.04 19.92
CA GLU A 115 -1.52 3.07 20.95
C GLU A 115 -2.78 3.36 21.76
N ILE A 116 -3.95 3.42 21.10
CA ILE A 116 -5.24 3.57 21.77
C ILE A 116 -5.51 2.37 22.68
N SER A 117 -5.37 1.15 22.16
CA SER A 117 -5.60 -0.08 22.95
C SER A 117 -4.64 -0.19 24.12
N GLN A 118 -3.38 0.18 23.94
CA GLN A 118 -2.38 0.20 25.01
C GLN A 118 -2.77 1.21 26.10
N SER A 119 -3.13 2.44 25.71
CA SER A 119 -3.58 3.46 26.66
C SER A 119 -4.83 3.00 27.44
N VAL A 120 -5.79 2.36 26.79
CA VAL A 120 -6.97 1.79 27.46
C VAL A 120 -6.58 0.69 28.44
N ALA A 121 -5.67 -0.21 28.06
CA ALA A 121 -5.18 -1.26 28.94
C ALA A 121 -4.45 -0.70 30.17
N ASP A 122 -3.59 0.31 29.98
CA ASP A 122 -2.85 0.96 31.06
C ASP A 122 -3.80 1.68 32.03
N ASN A 123 -4.80 2.39 31.50
CA ASN A 123 -5.84 3.02 32.32
C ASN A 123 -6.66 2.00 33.12
N ALA A 124 -7.08 0.90 32.49
CA ALA A 124 -7.81 -0.16 33.17
C ALA A 124 -6.97 -0.82 34.28
N GLN A 125 -5.67 -1.04 34.02
CA GLN A 125 -4.74 -1.58 35.00
C GLN A 125 -4.54 -0.62 36.19
N ALA A 126 -4.44 0.69 35.93
CA ALA A 126 -4.32 1.71 36.97
C ALA A 126 -5.60 1.80 37.81
N GLN A 127 -6.78 1.77 37.19
CA GLN A 127 -8.07 1.74 37.90
C GLN A 127 -8.19 0.50 38.78
N LEU A 128 -7.84 -0.67 38.23
CA LEU A 128 -7.81 -1.91 39.00
C LEU A 128 -6.87 -1.78 40.20
N SER A 129 -5.64 -1.31 40.00
CA SER A 129 -4.65 -1.12 41.07
C SER A 129 -5.10 -0.12 42.14
N ASN A 130 -5.92 0.87 41.79
CA ASN A 130 -6.46 1.84 42.76
C ASN A 130 -7.58 1.23 43.60
N GLU A 131 -8.45 0.41 43.00
CA GLU A 131 -9.60 -0.19 43.69
C GLU A 131 -9.18 -1.41 44.53
N VAL A 132 -8.31 -2.27 43.99
CA VAL A 132 -7.81 -3.45 44.70
C VAL A 132 -6.53 -3.18 45.49
N GLY A 133 -5.99 -1.97 45.37
CA GLY A 133 -4.81 -1.53 46.09
C GLY A 133 -5.11 -1.45 47.58
N VAL A 134 -4.46 -2.29 48.36
CA VAL A 134 -4.53 -2.22 49.81
C VAL A 134 -3.61 -1.11 50.29
N ASN A 135 -4.18 -0.07 50.90
CA ASN A 135 -3.38 1.01 51.46
C ASN A 135 -2.81 0.57 52.81
N LEU A 136 -1.56 0.13 52.82
CA LEU A 136 -0.88 -0.40 54.02
C LEU A 136 -0.86 0.60 55.18
N ASP A 137 -0.85 1.92 54.90
CA ASP A 137 -0.88 2.94 55.94
C ASP A 137 -2.28 3.05 56.57
N GLU A 138 -3.33 2.93 55.76
CA GLU A 138 -4.71 2.91 56.26
C GLU A 138 -5.01 1.62 57.04
N GLU A 139 -4.51 0.49 56.55
CA GLU A 139 -4.64 -0.79 57.23
C GLU A 139 -3.82 -0.86 58.52
N ALA A 140 -2.63 -0.25 58.54
CA ALA A 140 -1.82 -0.06 59.76
C ALA A 140 -2.52 0.85 60.77
N ALA A 141 -3.12 1.96 60.33
CA ALA A 141 -3.90 2.84 61.21
C ALA A 141 -5.11 2.10 61.82
N ARG A 142 -5.84 1.31 61.01
CA ARG A 142 -6.92 0.43 61.50
C ARG A 142 -6.40 -0.61 62.48
N LEU A 143 -5.23 -1.22 62.22
CA LEU A 143 -4.58 -2.15 63.14
C LEU A 143 -4.23 -1.51 64.49
N ILE A 144 -3.65 -0.31 64.48
CA ILE A 144 -3.33 0.44 65.71
C ILE A 144 -4.63 0.75 66.47
N GLN A 145 -5.68 1.17 65.77
CA GLN A 145 -6.97 1.45 66.37
C GLN A 145 -7.59 0.20 67.00
N TYR A 146 -7.51 -0.96 66.34
CA TYR A 146 -7.94 -2.25 66.90
C TYR A 146 -7.11 -2.64 68.13
N GLN A 147 -5.80 -2.42 68.12
CA GLN A 147 -4.94 -2.68 69.28
C GLN A 147 -5.31 -1.79 70.47
N GLN A 148 -5.55 -0.50 70.25
CA GLN A 148 -5.98 0.43 71.28
C GLN A 148 -7.36 0.06 71.83
N ALA A 149 -8.31 -0.28 70.97
CA ALA A 149 -9.64 -0.74 71.38
C ALA A 149 -9.56 -2.04 72.21
N TYR A 150 -8.68 -2.97 71.84
CA TYR A 150 -8.46 -4.21 72.58
C TYR A 150 -7.84 -3.96 73.97
N GLN A 151 -6.84 -3.07 74.05
CA GLN A 151 -6.26 -2.66 75.33
C GLN A 151 -7.29 -1.94 76.22
N ALA A 152 -8.13 -1.09 75.64
CA ALA A 152 -9.22 -0.43 76.35
C ALA A 152 -10.25 -1.45 76.86
N ALA A 153 -10.66 -2.42 76.03
CA ALA A 153 -11.56 -3.49 76.43
C ALA A 153 -10.98 -4.36 77.56
N ALA A 154 -9.68 -4.69 77.49
CA ALA A 154 -8.99 -5.42 78.55
C ALA A 154 -8.97 -4.62 79.87
N LYS A 155 -8.75 -3.30 79.82
CA LYS A 155 -8.80 -2.42 80.98
C LYS A 155 -10.22 -2.36 81.58
N ILE A 156 -11.25 -2.28 80.74
CA ILE A 156 -12.65 -2.32 81.17
C ILE A 156 -12.97 -3.64 81.89
N LEU A 157 -12.50 -4.78 81.36
CA LEU A 157 -12.67 -6.08 82.02
C LEU A 157 -11.97 -6.14 83.37
N GLN A 158 -10.75 -5.62 83.48
CA GLN A 158 -10.04 -5.53 84.77
C GLN A 158 -10.80 -4.69 85.79
N VAL A 159 -11.34 -3.54 85.38
CA VAL A 159 -12.15 -2.68 86.24
C VAL A 159 -13.45 -3.39 86.64
N ALA A 160 -14.13 -4.05 85.71
CA ALA A 160 -15.33 -4.82 85.99
C ALA A 160 -15.08 -5.95 86.99
N GLN A 161 -13.96 -6.66 86.86
CA GLN A 161 -13.56 -7.71 87.79
C GLN A 161 -13.25 -7.15 89.19
N SER A 162 -12.55 -6.02 89.27
CA SER A 162 -12.32 -5.32 90.54
C SER A 162 -13.61 -4.85 91.21
N VAL A 163 -14.59 -4.34 90.45
CA VAL A 163 -15.91 -3.97 90.97
C VAL A 163 -16.66 -5.21 91.46
N PHE A 164 -16.61 -6.30 90.72
CA PHE A 164 -17.25 -7.56 91.10
C PHE A 164 -16.67 -8.13 92.41
N ASP A 165 -15.34 -8.16 92.54
CA ASP A 165 -14.65 -8.60 93.76
C ASP A 165 -14.98 -7.68 94.96
N THR A 166 -15.10 -6.37 94.73
CA THR A 166 -15.49 -5.42 95.79
C THR A 166 -16.92 -5.67 96.27
N LEU A 167 -17.86 -5.90 95.35
CA LEU A 167 -19.25 -6.23 95.70
C LEU A 167 -19.33 -7.56 96.47
N LEU A 168 -18.55 -8.57 96.08
CA LEU A 168 -18.54 -9.88 96.74
C LEU A 168 -17.92 -9.82 98.15
N ASN A 169 -16.93 -8.96 98.36
CA ASN A 169 -16.32 -8.73 99.68
C ASN A 169 -17.24 -7.94 100.63
N VAL A 170 -18.08 -7.05 100.12
CA VAL A 170 -19.08 -6.31 100.94
C VAL A 170 -20.30 -7.18 101.29
N ALA A 171 -20.60 -8.19 100.46
CA ALA A 171 -21.71 -9.13 100.69
C ALA A 171 -21.37 -10.30 101.64
N ARG A 172 -20.11 -10.40 102.09
CA ARG A 172 -19.66 -11.34 103.13
C ARG A 172 -19.70 -10.69 104.51
#